data_AF-A0AAE7TLX8-F1
#
_entry.id   AF-A0AAE7TLX8-F1
#
_cell.length_a   1.000
_cell.length_b   1.000
_cell.length_c   1.000
_cell.angle_alpha   90.00
_cell.angle_beta   90.00
_cell.angle_gamma   90.00
#
_symmetry.space_group_name_H-M   'P 1'
#
loop_
_entity.id
_entity.type
_entity.pdbx_description
1 polymer ?
#
loop_
_entity_poly.entity_id
_entity_poly.type
_entity_poly.pdbx_seq_one_letter_code
_entity_poly.pdbx_strand_id
1 'polypeptide(L)'
;MRRRHSRWIAAAALGLISSSFSTIISQLFAARIGRDAAVDWMTVAAIPARDWAISSEPSWSAILAGIAFHQWADFSWALVFFGALGRWTADLRPLTILLLALPWAVFSSAMEWFVLVPLFPFWQPLFTLQQPYWIGLLVHGSSAVMYPLFAWLRWMPGDAPARDVRFTNAWVTGAVAAIAVLGTIALLGSIGYELPWMGRDKDADQAYLRHMTTHHTQGIELAQSGAERARDPHLRKLAMLMVASQSGENRIFETWWLSWFDTDMPDCSTDERAAMPGFLTPNEMRQVKTAPADQFDALFVAAMSKHHRGAVRMADQMWHSRGDLRLRIMAHAIRHEQQGEIALMQGVSGVAAVITAFRNMLGDNVN
;
A
#
# COMPACT_ATOMS: atom_id res chain seq x y z
N MET A 1 -20.72 42.98 7.82
CA MET A 1 -19.61 42.30 7.10
C MET A 1 -19.56 40.86 7.58
N ARG A 2 -19.43 39.88 6.67
CA ARG A 2 -19.23 38.46 7.04
C ARG A 2 -17.85 38.29 7.66
N ARG A 3 -17.71 37.55 8.77
CA ARG A 3 -16.43 37.34 9.44
C ARG A 3 -15.81 36.00 9.05
N ARG A 4 -14.49 35.99 8.93
CA ARG A 4 -13.68 34.80 8.61
C ARG A 4 -12.81 34.40 9.79
N HIS A 5 -12.58 33.11 9.93
CA HIS A 5 -11.49 32.59 10.75
C HIS A 5 -10.14 32.99 10.15
N SER A 6 -9.07 32.86 10.95
CA SER A 6 -7.72 32.81 10.40
C SER A 6 -7.62 31.67 9.40
N ARG A 7 -7.06 31.93 8.21
CA ARG A 7 -6.86 30.91 7.17
C ARG A 7 -6.07 29.71 7.68
N TRP A 8 -5.14 29.92 8.62
CA TRP A 8 -4.35 28.85 9.23
C TRP A 8 -5.20 27.95 10.15
N ILE A 9 -6.15 28.53 10.89
CA ILE A 9 -7.08 27.76 11.73
C ILE A 9 -8.00 26.92 10.84
N ALA A 10 -8.55 27.51 9.77
CA ALA A 10 -9.39 26.79 8.83
C ALA A 10 -8.61 25.68 8.08
N ALA A 11 -7.35 25.94 7.72
CA ALA A 11 -6.47 24.96 7.08
C ALA A 11 -6.14 23.80 8.03
N ALA A 12 -5.87 24.08 9.31
CA ALA A 12 -5.61 23.05 10.31
C ALA A 12 -6.86 22.18 10.56
N ALA A 13 -8.04 22.79 10.71
CA ALA A 13 -9.29 22.07 10.86
C ALA A 13 -9.56 21.17 9.66
N LEU A 14 -9.36 21.70 8.45
CA LEU A 14 -9.47 20.91 7.22
C LEU A 14 -8.46 19.76 7.19
N GLY A 15 -7.20 20.02 7.52
CA GLY A 15 -6.14 19.02 7.52
C GLY A 15 -6.47 17.84 8.43
N LEU A 16 -7.05 18.08 9.60
CA LEU A 16 -7.53 17.03 10.50
C LEU A 16 -8.68 16.23 9.87
N ILE A 17 -9.62 16.90 9.20
CA ILE A 17 -10.75 16.23 8.53
C ILE A 17 -10.26 15.39 7.35
N SER A 18 -9.44 15.97 6.47
CA SER A 18 -8.98 15.30 5.24
C SER A 18 -8.06 14.12 5.56
N SER A 19 -7.15 14.27 6.53
CA SER A 19 -6.25 13.20 6.95
C SER A 19 -7.00 12.05 7.66
N SER A 20 -8.01 12.37 8.48
CA SER A 20 -8.85 11.36 9.11
C SER A 20 -9.67 10.60 8.06
N PHE A 21 -10.25 11.33 7.10
CA PHE A 21 -11.01 10.74 6.00
C PHE A 21 -10.13 9.82 5.15
N SER A 22 -8.96 10.26 4.71
CA SER A 22 -8.04 9.44 3.91
C SER A 22 -7.59 8.19 4.68
N THR A 23 -7.30 8.31 5.98
CA THR A 23 -6.98 7.15 6.85
C THR A 23 -8.10 6.11 6.84
N ILE A 24 -9.34 6.55 7.04
CA ILE A 24 -10.52 5.66 7.07
C ILE A 24 -10.71 4.98 5.71
N ILE A 25 -10.59 5.74 4.61
CA ILE A 25 -10.71 5.19 3.26
C ILE A 25 -9.63 4.15 2.99
N SER A 26 -8.36 4.45 3.29
CA SER A 26 -7.25 3.51 3.13
C SER A 26 -7.48 2.22 3.91
N GLN A 27 -7.90 2.33 5.18
CA GLN A 27 -8.19 1.18 6.03
C GLN A 27 -9.35 0.34 5.50
N LEU A 28 -10.43 0.98 5.05
CA LEU A 28 -11.63 0.30 4.56
C LEU A 28 -11.51 -0.15 3.10
N PHE A 29 -10.45 0.20 2.39
CA PHE A 29 -10.31 -0.15 0.97
C PHE A 29 -9.15 -1.12 0.70
N ALA A 30 -8.13 -1.19 1.56
CA ALA A 30 -6.93 -2.01 1.37
C ALA A 30 -7.21 -3.45 0.89
N ALA A 31 -8.05 -4.21 1.61
CA ALA A 31 -8.35 -5.60 1.25
C ALA A 31 -9.05 -5.75 -0.11
N ARG A 32 -9.80 -4.72 -0.57
CA ARG A 32 -10.48 -4.72 -1.87
C ARG A 32 -9.52 -4.61 -3.06
N ILE A 33 -8.29 -4.18 -2.80
CA ILE A 33 -7.21 -4.07 -3.79
C ILE A 33 -6.03 -4.98 -3.45
N GLY A 34 -6.25 -6.03 -2.64
CA GLY A 34 -5.22 -7.03 -2.37
C GLY A 34 -4.17 -6.62 -1.35
N ARG A 35 -4.48 -5.67 -0.45
CA ARG A 35 -3.52 -5.17 0.54
C ARG A 35 -3.95 -5.44 1.98
N ASP A 36 -2.97 -5.79 2.81
CA ASP A 36 -3.13 -5.89 4.26
C ASP A 36 -2.85 -4.53 4.91
N ALA A 37 -3.91 -3.90 5.43
CA ALA A 37 -3.82 -2.56 6.02
C ALA A 37 -2.84 -2.49 7.20
N ALA A 38 -2.69 -3.55 8.00
CA ALA A 38 -1.79 -3.54 9.14
C ALA A 38 -0.33 -3.52 8.68
N VAL A 39 0.00 -4.29 7.64
CA VAL A 39 1.32 -4.28 7.00
C VAL A 39 1.60 -2.92 6.33
N ASP A 40 0.59 -2.33 5.69
CA ASP A 40 0.70 -0.99 5.09
C ASP A 40 1.05 0.07 6.14
N TRP A 41 0.32 0.11 7.26
CA TRP A 41 0.60 1.06 8.33
C TRP A 41 1.96 0.84 8.97
N MET A 42 2.38 -0.41 9.18
CA MET A 42 3.73 -0.72 9.64
C MET A 42 4.81 -0.21 8.64
N THR A 43 4.57 -0.36 7.34
CA THR A 43 5.48 0.11 6.28
C THR A 43 5.54 1.65 6.26
N VAL A 44 4.42 2.32 6.46
CA VAL A 44 4.38 3.79 6.64
C VAL A 44 5.15 4.21 7.90
N ALA A 45 5.01 3.48 9.00
CA ALA A 45 5.73 3.76 10.25
C ALA A 45 7.24 3.63 10.09
N ALA A 46 7.72 2.77 9.18
CA ALA A 46 9.13 2.65 8.86
C ALA A 46 9.71 3.92 8.21
N ILE A 47 8.89 4.85 7.68
CA ILE A 47 9.39 6.11 7.12
C ILE A 47 10.13 6.95 8.18
N PRO A 48 9.51 7.31 9.32
CA PRO A 48 10.21 8.00 10.40
C PRO A 48 10.99 7.06 11.33
N ALA A 49 10.53 5.82 11.54
CA ALA A 49 11.09 4.91 12.56
C ALA A 49 12.09 3.88 12.00
N ARG A 50 12.27 3.83 10.68
CA ARG A 50 13.13 2.88 9.97
C ARG A 50 12.81 1.43 10.36
N ASP A 51 13.86 0.62 10.42
CA ASP A 51 13.86 -0.80 10.79
C ASP A 51 13.18 -1.13 12.14
N TRP A 52 13.00 -0.17 13.04
CA TRP A 52 12.39 -0.42 14.35
C TRP A 52 10.89 -0.68 14.28
N ALA A 53 10.21 -0.12 13.27
CA ALA A 53 8.79 -0.38 13.07
C ALA A 53 8.52 -1.78 12.49
N ILE A 54 9.51 -2.39 11.84
CA ILE A 54 9.32 -3.62 11.06
C ILE A 54 9.35 -4.86 11.97
N SER A 55 8.31 -5.69 11.82
CA SER A 55 8.14 -6.99 12.47
C SER A 55 7.39 -7.96 11.56
N SER A 56 7.49 -9.27 11.84
CA SER A 56 6.75 -10.32 11.09
C SER A 56 5.24 -10.29 11.33
N GLU A 57 4.83 -9.73 12.46
CA GLU A 57 3.45 -9.42 12.79
C GLU A 57 3.37 -7.93 13.13
N PRO A 58 2.58 -7.13 12.40
CA PRO A 58 2.46 -5.70 12.68
C PRO A 58 2.01 -5.44 14.13
N SER A 59 2.86 -4.77 14.90
CA SER A 59 2.50 -4.37 16.27
C SER A 59 1.52 -3.21 16.28
N TRP A 60 0.66 -3.13 17.30
CA TRP A 60 -0.26 -1.99 17.45
C TRP A 60 0.45 -0.65 17.55
N SER A 61 1.65 -0.61 18.15
CA SER A 61 2.46 0.62 18.20
C SER A 61 2.96 1.03 16.82
N ALA A 62 3.41 0.08 15.98
CA ALA A 62 3.79 0.37 14.60
C ALA A 62 2.59 0.84 13.77
N ILE A 63 1.44 0.18 13.89
CA ILE A 63 0.20 0.59 13.20
C ILE A 63 -0.19 2.02 13.59
N LEU A 64 -0.24 2.34 14.88
CA LEU A 64 -0.58 3.67 15.36
C LEU A 64 0.44 4.73 14.93
N ALA A 65 1.74 4.39 14.95
CA ALA A 65 2.79 5.29 14.48
C ALA A 65 2.65 5.57 12.97
N GLY A 66 2.31 4.56 12.17
CA GLY A 66 2.06 4.69 10.75
C GLY A 66 0.87 5.59 10.45
N ILE A 67 -0.25 5.35 11.13
CA ILE A 67 -1.45 6.20 11.03
C ILE A 67 -1.13 7.64 11.42
N ALA A 68 -0.43 7.85 12.54
CA ALA A 68 -0.08 9.19 13.01
C ALA A 68 0.84 9.92 12.01
N PHE A 69 1.83 9.22 11.44
CA PHE A 69 2.74 9.79 10.46
C PHE A 69 2.02 10.15 9.15
N HIS A 70 1.18 9.24 8.63
CA HIS A 70 0.30 9.52 7.49
C HIS A 70 -0.59 10.74 7.74
N GLN A 71 -1.25 10.78 8.89
CA GLN A 71 -2.14 11.89 9.24
C GLN A 71 -1.41 13.22 9.34
N TRP A 72 -0.19 13.21 9.88
CA TRP A 72 0.68 14.37 9.94
C TRP A 72 1.09 14.86 8.54
N ALA A 73 1.43 13.95 7.63
CA ALA A 73 1.82 14.29 6.26
C ALA A 73 0.65 14.96 5.51
N ASP A 74 -0.53 14.33 5.51
CA ASP A 74 -1.74 14.87 4.89
C ASP A 74 -2.16 16.23 5.50
N PHE A 75 -2.12 16.33 6.83
CA PHE A 75 -2.37 17.58 7.54
C PHE A 75 -1.41 18.68 7.09
N SER A 76 -0.13 18.35 6.95
CA SER A 76 0.92 19.30 6.53
C SER A 76 0.67 19.80 5.11
N TRP A 77 0.27 18.94 4.18
CA TRP A 77 -0.07 19.37 2.81
C TRP A 77 -1.29 20.30 2.77
N ALA A 78 -2.31 20.07 3.61
CA ALA A 78 -3.43 20.99 3.73
C ALA A 78 -3.00 22.37 4.26
N LEU A 79 -2.08 22.42 5.23
CA LEU A 79 -1.49 23.67 5.71
C LEU A 79 -0.68 24.40 4.63
N VAL A 80 0.06 23.68 3.79
CA VAL A 80 0.78 24.30 2.66
C VAL A 80 -0.23 24.89 1.68
N PHE A 81 -1.25 24.13 1.27
CA PHE A 81 -2.20 24.55 0.24
C PHE A 81 -3.10 25.71 0.67
N PHE A 82 -3.58 25.72 1.91
CA PHE A 82 -4.53 26.74 2.39
C PHE A 82 -3.92 27.79 3.31
N GLY A 83 -2.80 27.47 3.96
CA GLY A 83 -2.05 28.40 4.81
C GLY A 83 -0.99 29.17 4.02
N ALA A 84 0.03 28.46 3.53
CA ALA A 84 1.16 29.07 2.82
C ALA A 84 0.74 29.65 1.46
N LEU A 85 -0.02 28.87 0.67
CA LEU A 85 -0.62 29.33 -0.59
C LEU A 85 -1.95 30.08 -0.36
N GLY A 86 -2.28 30.40 0.89
CA GLY A 86 -3.56 30.98 1.30
C GLY A 86 -3.94 32.27 0.59
N ARG A 87 -2.97 33.06 0.11
CA ARG A 87 -3.27 34.29 -0.65
C ARG A 87 -4.00 34.02 -1.98
N TRP A 88 -3.78 32.84 -2.58
CA TRP A 88 -4.40 32.44 -3.85
C TRP A 88 -5.63 31.56 -3.64
N THR A 89 -5.72 30.88 -2.50
CA THR A 89 -6.81 29.94 -2.20
C THR A 89 -7.93 30.55 -1.34
N ALA A 90 -7.69 31.71 -0.70
CA ALA A 90 -8.58 32.31 0.30
C ALA A 90 -10.02 32.54 -0.16
N ASP A 91 -10.24 32.84 -1.45
CA ASP A 91 -11.54 33.23 -2.01
C ASP A 91 -12.10 32.25 -3.04
N LEU A 92 -11.42 31.12 -3.24
CA LEU A 92 -11.88 30.12 -4.20
C LEU A 92 -13.22 29.53 -3.78
N ARG A 93 -14.02 29.16 -4.79
CA ARG A 93 -15.29 28.46 -4.61
C ARG A 93 -15.04 26.95 -4.41
N PRO A 94 -15.93 26.22 -3.74
CA PRO A 94 -15.74 24.79 -3.49
C PRO A 94 -15.38 23.96 -4.73
N LEU A 95 -16.08 24.17 -5.86
CA LEU A 95 -15.79 23.44 -7.11
C LEU A 95 -14.41 23.80 -7.68
N THR A 96 -14.00 25.07 -7.60
CA THR A 96 -12.66 25.48 -8.05
C THR A 96 -11.58 24.86 -7.18
N ILE A 97 -11.81 24.77 -5.86
CA ILE A 97 -10.92 24.07 -4.94
C ILE A 97 -10.82 22.59 -5.34
N LEU A 98 -11.94 21.92 -5.60
CA LEU A 98 -11.93 20.51 -6.01
C LEU A 98 -11.09 20.28 -7.27
N LEU A 99 -11.27 21.11 -8.29
CA LEU A 99 -10.53 21.00 -9.55
C LEU A 99 -9.02 21.23 -9.38
N LEU A 100 -8.63 22.11 -8.44
CA LEU A 100 -7.21 22.35 -8.11
C LEU A 100 -6.63 21.31 -7.14
N ALA A 101 -7.48 20.67 -6.35
CA ALA A 101 -7.07 19.65 -5.39
C ALA A 101 -6.58 18.37 -6.09
N LEU A 102 -7.08 18.05 -7.29
CA LEU A 102 -6.63 16.90 -8.07
C LEU A 102 -5.16 17.01 -8.54
N PRO A 103 -4.74 18.06 -9.28
CA PRO A 103 -3.32 18.23 -9.61
C PRO A 103 -2.46 18.47 -8.36
N TRP A 104 -3.02 19.02 -7.29
CA TRP A 104 -2.34 19.11 -6.00
C TRP A 104 -2.03 17.73 -5.40
N ALA A 105 -2.99 16.80 -5.40
CA ALA A 105 -2.79 15.42 -4.94
C ALA A 105 -1.69 14.71 -5.73
N VAL A 106 -1.65 14.92 -7.05
CA VAL A 106 -0.56 14.40 -7.91
C VAL A 106 0.77 14.98 -7.47
N PHE A 107 0.85 16.31 -7.27
CA PHE A 107 2.07 16.98 -6.84
C PHE A 107 2.56 16.51 -5.47
N SER A 108 1.70 16.50 -4.44
CA SER A 108 2.08 16.11 -3.08
C SER A 108 2.46 14.63 -3.02
N SER A 109 1.71 13.76 -3.69
CA SER A 109 2.03 12.34 -3.79
C SER A 109 3.36 12.10 -4.50
N ALA A 110 3.60 12.78 -5.65
CA ALA A 110 4.86 12.65 -6.37
C ALA A 110 6.03 13.19 -5.55
N MET A 111 5.84 14.30 -4.85
CA MET A 111 6.87 14.87 -3.98
C MET A 111 7.26 13.88 -2.87
N GLU A 112 6.29 13.25 -2.23
CA GLU A 112 6.57 12.22 -1.23
C GLU A 112 7.26 11.00 -1.81
N TRP A 113 6.70 10.44 -2.89
CA TRP A 113 7.11 9.14 -3.41
C TRP A 113 8.47 9.19 -4.14
N PHE A 114 8.77 10.27 -4.86
CA PHE A 114 10.02 10.40 -5.62
C PHE A 114 11.12 11.15 -4.87
N VAL A 115 10.78 11.96 -3.86
CA VAL A 115 11.75 12.86 -3.22
C VAL A 115 11.75 12.72 -1.70
N LEU A 116 10.63 13.00 -1.02
CA LEU A 116 10.69 13.19 0.43
C LEU A 116 11.01 11.91 1.18
N VAL A 117 10.30 10.84 0.83
CA VAL A 117 10.42 9.54 1.48
C VAL A 117 11.75 8.85 1.11
N PRO A 118 12.07 8.59 -0.16
CA PRO A 118 13.28 7.84 -0.50
C PRO A 118 14.59 8.64 -0.40
N LEU A 119 14.55 9.97 -0.52
CA LEU A 119 15.76 10.81 -0.61
C LEU A 119 15.92 11.76 0.58
N PHE A 120 15.11 12.81 0.71
CA PHE A 120 15.29 13.82 1.76
C PHE A 120 13.93 14.34 2.24
N PRO A 121 13.61 14.32 3.53
CA PRO A 121 14.52 14.16 4.68
C PRO A 121 14.50 12.75 5.31
N PHE A 122 13.85 11.75 4.70
CA PHE A 122 13.65 10.45 5.36
C PHE A 122 14.68 9.39 4.96
N TRP A 123 15.23 9.45 3.73
CA TRP A 123 16.15 8.43 3.20
C TRP A 123 15.63 6.99 3.36
N GLN A 124 14.33 6.77 3.14
CA GLN A 124 13.67 5.47 3.27
C GLN A 124 13.21 4.92 1.91
N PRO A 125 14.12 4.35 1.10
CA PRO A 125 13.77 3.76 -0.18
C PRO A 125 12.87 2.52 -0.06
N LEU A 126 12.87 1.86 1.11
CA LEU A 126 12.05 0.69 1.38
C LEU A 126 10.58 0.94 1.08
N PHE A 127 10.02 2.07 1.49
CA PHE A 127 8.61 2.41 1.22
C PHE A 127 8.30 2.43 -0.27
N THR A 128 9.12 3.14 -1.06
CA THR A 128 8.95 3.30 -2.51
C THR A 128 9.18 1.98 -3.26
N LEU A 129 10.10 1.13 -2.78
CA LEU A 129 10.37 -0.19 -3.37
C LEU A 129 9.28 -1.21 -3.04
N GLN A 130 8.61 -1.11 -1.89
CA GLN A 130 7.47 -2.00 -1.55
C GLN A 130 6.14 -1.54 -2.15
N GLN A 131 5.93 -0.23 -2.31
CA GLN A 131 4.62 0.32 -2.66
C GLN A 131 4.67 1.01 -4.02
N PRO A 132 3.90 0.55 -5.03
CA PRO A 132 3.80 1.26 -6.31
C PRO A 132 3.18 2.65 -6.12
N TYR A 133 3.61 3.62 -6.94
CA TYR A 133 3.21 5.03 -6.86
C TYR A 133 1.69 5.26 -6.81
N TRP A 134 0.92 4.44 -7.54
CA TRP A 134 -0.52 4.60 -7.63
C TRP A 134 -1.20 4.47 -6.25
N ILE A 135 -0.63 3.74 -5.29
CA ILE A 135 -1.17 3.64 -3.93
C ILE A 135 -1.08 5.01 -3.24
N GLY A 136 0.10 5.62 -3.25
CA GLY A 136 0.29 6.96 -2.70
C GLY A 136 -0.64 7.99 -3.37
N LEU A 137 -0.84 7.88 -4.68
CA LEU A 137 -1.74 8.77 -5.42
C LEU A 137 -3.20 8.60 -4.97
N LEU A 138 -3.67 7.38 -4.72
CA LEU A 138 -5.02 7.13 -4.21
C LEU A 138 -5.21 7.72 -2.81
N VAL A 139 -4.21 7.60 -1.94
CA VAL A 139 -4.23 8.16 -0.58
C VAL A 139 -4.34 9.69 -0.63
N HIS A 140 -3.45 10.34 -1.36
CA HIS A 140 -3.47 11.81 -1.53
C HIS A 140 -4.74 12.28 -2.23
N GLY A 141 -5.22 11.55 -3.23
CA GLY A 141 -6.49 11.81 -3.89
C GLY A 141 -7.66 11.78 -2.91
N SER A 142 -7.72 10.76 -2.05
CA SER A 142 -8.75 10.62 -1.00
C SER A 142 -8.70 11.76 0.02
N SER A 143 -7.51 12.28 0.34
CA SER A 143 -7.39 13.48 1.19
C SER A 143 -7.90 14.73 0.45
N ALA A 144 -7.47 14.90 -0.80
CA ALA A 144 -7.76 16.06 -1.63
C ALA A 144 -9.24 16.22 -1.95
N VAL A 145 -10.05 15.14 -2.06
CA VAL A 145 -11.49 15.29 -2.27
C VAL A 145 -12.21 15.98 -1.11
N MET A 146 -11.60 16.07 0.08
CA MET A 146 -12.16 16.78 1.22
C MET A 146 -11.83 18.28 1.23
N TYR A 147 -10.91 18.74 0.38
CA TYR A 147 -10.45 20.13 0.34
C TYR A 147 -11.55 21.18 0.07
N PRO A 148 -12.62 20.90 -0.70
CA PRO A 148 -13.73 21.85 -0.89
C PRO A 148 -14.39 22.32 0.42
N LEU A 149 -14.27 21.56 1.51
CA LEU A 149 -14.78 21.97 2.83
C LEU A 149 -14.11 23.25 3.36
N PHE A 150 -12.91 23.59 2.89
CA PHE A 150 -12.24 24.83 3.25
C PHE A 150 -13.10 26.07 2.97
N ALA A 151 -13.87 26.05 1.87
CA ALA A 151 -14.71 27.18 1.49
C ALA A 151 -15.79 27.51 2.54
N TRP A 152 -16.23 26.51 3.31
CA TRP A 152 -17.10 26.66 4.46
C TRP A 152 -16.31 26.96 5.74
N LEU A 153 -15.28 26.16 6.04
CA LEU A 153 -14.48 26.25 7.28
C LEU A 153 -13.77 27.60 7.48
N ARG A 154 -13.51 28.35 6.40
CA ARG A 154 -12.90 29.69 6.49
C ARG A 154 -13.81 30.75 7.13
N TRP A 155 -15.11 30.50 7.26
CA TRP A 155 -16.08 31.46 7.80
C TRP A 155 -16.40 31.16 9.26
N MET A 156 -16.68 32.22 10.04
CA MET A 156 -17.27 32.03 11.36
C MET A 156 -18.65 31.35 11.24
N PRO A 157 -19.12 30.63 12.29
CA PRO A 157 -20.45 30.04 12.30
C PRO A 157 -21.54 31.06 11.92
N GLY A 158 -22.36 30.72 10.93
CA GLY A 158 -23.45 31.58 10.41
C GLY A 158 -23.04 32.59 9.33
N ASP A 159 -21.74 32.82 9.10
CA ASP A 159 -21.26 33.85 8.16
C ASP A 159 -20.99 33.31 6.73
N ALA A 160 -20.97 31.98 6.54
CA ALA A 160 -20.68 31.35 5.27
C ALA A 160 -21.76 31.63 4.19
N PRO A 161 -21.41 31.77 2.89
CA PRO A 161 -22.38 31.90 1.82
C PRO A 161 -23.29 30.66 1.75
N ALA A 162 -24.61 30.87 1.63
CA ALA A 162 -25.58 29.77 1.57
C ALA A 162 -25.31 28.80 0.41
N ARG A 163 -24.70 29.26 -0.68
CA ARG A 163 -24.25 28.40 -1.79
C ARG A 163 -23.10 27.48 -1.36
N ASP A 164 -22.10 28.01 -0.67
CA ASP A 164 -20.93 27.24 -0.20
C ASP A 164 -21.40 26.19 0.83
N VAL A 165 -22.27 26.58 1.78
CA VAL A 165 -22.87 25.68 2.77
C VAL A 165 -23.64 24.54 2.11
N ARG A 166 -24.52 24.82 1.14
CA ARG A 166 -25.28 23.78 0.43
C ARG A 166 -24.36 22.81 -0.29
N PHE A 167 -23.32 23.32 -0.96
CA PHE A 167 -22.34 22.46 -1.63
C PHE A 167 -21.61 21.57 -0.62
N THR A 168 -21.04 22.16 0.44
CA THR A 168 -20.24 21.40 1.41
C THR A 168 -21.08 20.40 2.18
N ASN A 169 -22.34 20.71 2.51
CA ASN A 169 -23.24 19.75 3.15
C ASN A 169 -23.50 18.55 2.24
N ALA A 170 -23.84 18.78 0.97
CA ALA A 170 -24.03 17.69 0.01
C ALA A 170 -22.75 16.85 -0.15
N TRP A 171 -21.58 17.50 -0.16
CA TRP A 171 -20.29 16.83 -0.25
C TRP A 171 -19.97 15.97 0.98
N VAL A 172 -20.19 16.50 2.19
CA VAL A 172 -20.03 15.75 3.44
C VAL A 172 -20.99 14.56 3.49
N THR A 173 -22.25 14.75 3.08
CA THR A 173 -23.21 13.63 2.98
C THR A 173 -22.68 12.54 2.05
N GLY A 174 -22.14 12.90 0.89
CA GLY A 174 -21.49 11.95 -0.03
C GLY A 174 -20.28 11.24 0.59
N ALA A 175 -19.42 11.98 1.28
CA ALA A 175 -18.24 11.42 1.96
C ALA A 175 -18.62 10.44 3.08
N VAL A 176 -19.61 10.78 3.91
CA VAL A 176 -20.13 9.89 4.95
C VAL A 176 -20.79 8.65 4.35
N ALA A 177 -21.57 8.82 3.26
CA ALA A 177 -22.15 7.68 2.54
C ALA A 177 -21.08 6.75 1.96
N ALA A 178 -19.99 7.29 1.42
CA ALA A 178 -18.87 6.50 0.92
C ALA A 178 -18.19 5.70 2.05
N ILE A 179 -17.95 6.33 3.21
CA ILE A 179 -17.43 5.62 4.40
C ILE A 179 -18.40 4.52 4.83
N ALA A 180 -19.70 4.80 4.89
CA ALA A 180 -20.70 3.82 5.29
C ALA A 180 -20.72 2.61 4.33
N VAL A 181 -20.71 2.84 3.01
CA VAL A 181 -20.69 1.79 1.99
C VAL A 181 -19.41 0.96 2.11
N LEU A 182 -18.24 1.60 2.17
CA LEU A 182 -16.98 0.88 2.32
C LEU A 182 -16.89 0.13 3.65
N GLY A 183 -17.44 0.71 4.72
CA GLY A 183 -17.55 0.08 6.03
C GLY A 183 -18.44 -1.17 6.00
N THR A 184 -19.57 -1.11 5.31
CA THR A 184 -20.43 -2.27 5.09
C THR A 184 -19.72 -3.35 4.28
N ILE A 185 -19.05 -2.98 3.18
CA ILE A 185 -18.27 -3.93 2.37
C ILE A 185 -17.15 -4.56 3.21
N ALA A 186 -16.45 -3.77 4.01
CA ALA A 186 -15.40 -4.26 4.91
C ALA A 186 -15.94 -5.24 5.94
N LEU A 187 -17.08 -4.92 6.55
CA LEU A 187 -17.75 -5.78 7.52
C LEU A 187 -18.17 -7.10 6.88
N LEU A 188 -18.82 -7.07 5.71
CA LEU A 188 -19.23 -8.26 4.98
C LEU A 188 -18.02 -9.12 4.58
N GLY A 189 -16.96 -8.51 4.06
CA GLY A 189 -15.72 -9.22 3.74
C GLY A 189 -15.09 -9.90 4.95
N SER A 190 -15.11 -9.25 6.13
CA SER A 190 -14.58 -9.83 7.38
C SER A 190 -15.34 -11.06 7.88
N ILE A 191 -16.56 -11.29 7.40
CA ILE A 191 -17.38 -12.47 7.70
C ILE A 191 -17.52 -13.41 6.49
N GLY A 192 -16.63 -13.29 5.50
CA GLY A 192 -16.55 -14.21 4.36
C GLY A 192 -17.40 -13.86 3.14
N TYR A 193 -18.04 -12.68 3.12
CA TYR A 193 -18.86 -12.21 1.99
C TYR A 193 -18.17 -11.06 1.27
N GLU A 194 -17.26 -11.40 0.34
CA GLU A 194 -16.64 -10.40 -0.53
C GLU A 194 -17.54 -10.04 -1.72
N LEU A 195 -17.21 -8.91 -2.38
CA LEU A 195 -17.90 -8.56 -3.63
C LEU A 195 -17.72 -9.70 -4.65
N PRO A 196 -18.77 -10.05 -5.42
CA PRO A 196 -18.72 -11.17 -6.37
C PRO A 196 -17.54 -11.09 -7.33
N TRP A 197 -17.04 -12.24 -7.76
CA TRP A 197 -16.03 -12.34 -8.82
C TRP A 197 -16.54 -11.73 -10.13
N MET A 198 -15.73 -10.90 -10.79
CA MET A 198 -16.08 -10.15 -12.01
C MET A 198 -15.06 -10.37 -13.15
N GLY A 199 -14.22 -11.41 -13.07
CA GLY A 199 -13.25 -11.76 -14.10
C GLY A 199 -13.88 -12.34 -15.36
N ARG A 200 -13.07 -12.52 -16.41
CA ARG A 200 -13.45 -13.23 -17.65
C ARG A 200 -12.66 -14.50 -17.89
N ASP A 201 -11.78 -14.85 -16.97
CA ASP A 201 -10.86 -15.98 -17.05
C ASP A 201 -10.72 -16.63 -15.68
N LYS A 202 -11.73 -17.44 -15.32
CA LYS A 202 -11.82 -18.06 -14.00
C LYS A 202 -10.67 -19.04 -13.76
N ASP A 203 -10.28 -19.78 -14.78
CA ASP A 203 -9.22 -20.78 -14.69
C ASP A 203 -7.86 -20.11 -14.41
N ALA A 204 -7.56 -18.99 -15.07
CA ALA A 204 -6.36 -18.20 -14.78
C ALA A 204 -6.37 -17.64 -13.36
N ASP A 205 -7.50 -17.12 -12.89
CA ASP A 205 -7.63 -16.60 -11.52
C ASP A 205 -7.43 -17.70 -10.47
N GLN A 206 -8.08 -18.86 -10.68
CA GLN A 206 -7.94 -20.01 -9.79
C GLN A 206 -6.52 -20.57 -9.78
N ALA A 207 -5.89 -20.68 -10.95
CA ALA A 207 -4.50 -21.13 -11.05
C ALA A 207 -3.55 -20.16 -10.33
N TYR A 208 -3.69 -18.85 -10.55
CA TYR A 208 -2.84 -17.86 -9.90
C TYR A 208 -3.00 -17.86 -8.38
N LEU A 209 -4.23 -17.87 -7.87
CA LEU A 209 -4.49 -17.90 -6.42
C LEU A 209 -3.88 -19.14 -5.77
N ARG A 210 -4.09 -20.34 -6.34
CA ARG A 210 -3.50 -21.60 -5.83
C ARG A 210 -1.99 -21.57 -5.86
N HIS A 211 -1.42 -21.20 -7.01
CA HIS A 211 0.02 -21.23 -7.23
C HIS A 211 0.73 -20.18 -6.39
N MET A 212 0.25 -18.93 -6.37
CA MET A 212 0.88 -17.86 -5.59
C MET A 212 0.73 -18.10 -4.09
N THR A 213 -0.40 -18.64 -3.61
CA THR A 213 -0.52 -19.03 -2.20
C THR A 213 0.53 -20.07 -1.82
N THR A 214 0.67 -21.13 -2.63
CA THR A 214 1.67 -22.19 -2.40
C THR A 214 3.11 -21.64 -2.47
N HIS A 215 3.37 -20.73 -3.41
CA HIS A 215 4.65 -20.06 -3.58
C HIS A 215 4.99 -19.19 -2.37
N HIS A 216 4.05 -18.36 -1.91
CA HIS A 216 4.19 -17.57 -0.69
C HIS A 216 4.34 -18.44 0.56
N THR A 217 3.69 -19.59 0.68
CA THR A 217 3.93 -20.49 1.83
C THR A 217 5.41 -20.90 1.93
N GLN A 218 6.06 -21.23 0.80
CA GLN A 218 7.49 -21.51 0.78
C GLN A 218 8.33 -20.25 1.03
N GLY A 219 7.93 -19.12 0.46
CA GLY A 219 8.57 -17.81 0.68
C GLY A 219 8.57 -17.39 2.15
N ILE A 220 7.44 -17.54 2.84
CA ILE A 220 7.28 -17.28 4.28
C ILE A 220 8.20 -18.18 5.09
N GLU A 221 8.26 -19.49 4.80
CA GLU A 221 9.15 -20.43 5.48
C GLU A 221 10.64 -20.05 5.32
N LEU A 222 11.02 -19.63 4.11
CA LEU A 222 12.36 -19.14 3.84
C LEU A 222 12.62 -17.82 4.59
N ALA A 223 11.70 -16.87 4.52
CA ALA A 223 11.80 -15.55 5.17
C ALA A 223 11.85 -15.67 6.70
N GLN A 224 11.14 -16.61 7.32
CA GLN A 224 11.26 -16.93 8.74
C GLN A 224 12.69 -17.34 9.10
N SER A 225 13.32 -18.19 8.26
CA SER A 225 14.73 -18.55 8.45
C SER A 225 15.63 -17.31 8.38
N GLY A 226 15.34 -16.36 7.47
CA GLY A 226 16.03 -15.07 7.38
C GLY A 226 15.86 -14.20 8.63
N ALA A 227 14.63 -14.07 9.12
CA ALA A 227 14.30 -13.30 10.32
C ALA A 227 14.98 -13.83 11.58
N GLU A 228 15.21 -15.14 11.67
CA GLU A 228 15.87 -15.79 12.79
C GLU A 228 17.40 -15.73 12.71
N ARG A 229 17.97 -15.89 11.50
CA ARG A 229 19.39 -16.25 11.35
C ARG A 229 20.24 -15.26 10.60
N ALA A 230 19.64 -14.32 9.85
CA ALA A 230 20.40 -13.34 9.09
C ALA A 230 21.33 -12.55 10.02
N ARG A 231 22.60 -12.39 9.65
CA ARG A 231 23.58 -11.65 10.43
C ARG A 231 23.47 -10.15 10.17
N ASP A 232 23.21 -9.77 8.93
CA ASP A 232 22.86 -8.40 8.56
C ASP A 232 21.51 -7.99 9.20
N PRO A 233 21.49 -6.98 10.09
CA PRO A 233 20.26 -6.49 10.70
C PRO A 233 19.23 -6.00 9.68
N HIS A 234 19.67 -5.40 8.57
CA HIS A 234 18.78 -4.91 7.53
C HIS A 234 18.10 -6.09 6.82
N LEU A 235 18.88 -7.09 6.41
CA LEU A 235 18.35 -8.33 5.82
C LEU A 235 17.38 -9.04 6.77
N ARG A 236 17.68 -9.09 8.06
CA ARG A 236 16.78 -9.68 9.07
C ARG A 236 15.43 -8.97 9.13
N LYS A 237 15.43 -7.64 9.09
CA LYS A 237 14.22 -6.82 9.11
C LYS A 237 13.45 -6.91 7.81
N LEU A 238 14.14 -6.92 6.68
CA LEU A 238 13.52 -7.17 5.38
C LEU A 238 12.85 -8.56 5.34
N ALA A 239 13.50 -9.59 5.90
CA ALA A 239 12.91 -10.93 6.00
C ALA A 239 11.66 -10.95 6.91
N MET A 240 11.65 -10.19 8.02
CA MET A 240 10.45 -10.00 8.83
C MET A 240 9.31 -9.33 8.02
N LEU A 241 9.63 -8.31 7.23
CA LEU A 241 8.65 -7.66 6.37
C LEU A 241 8.06 -8.62 5.32
N MET A 242 8.91 -9.44 4.66
CA MET A 242 8.48 -10.48 3.72
C MET A 242 7.52 -11.50 4.37
N VAL A 243 7.78 -11.90 5.63
CA VAL A 243 6.85 -12.76 6.38
C VAL A 243 5.50 -12.06 6.54
N ALA A 244 5.51 -10.80 6.95
CA ALA A 244 4.29 -10.04 7.21
C ALA A 244 3.46 -9.81 5.92
N SER A 245 4.11 -9.37 4.84
CA SER A 245 3.44 -9.08 3.57
C SER A 245 2.87 -10.34 2.93
N GLN A 246 3.68 -11.37 2.71
CA GLN A 246 3.22 -12.61 2.06
C GLN A 246 2.15 -13.34 2.89
N SER A 247 2.23 -13.28 4.23
CA SER A 247 1.16 -13.83 5.09
C SER A 247 -0.15 -13.04 4.94
N GLY A 248 -0.07 -11.71 4.82
CA GLY A 248 -1.23 -10.86 4.56
C GLY A 248 -1.86 -11.13 3.19
N GLU A 249 -1.02 -11.27 2.16
CA GLU A 249 -1.43 -11.60 0.81
C GLU A 249 -2.12 -12.97 0.74
N ASN A 250 -1.56 -13.99 1.40
CA ASN A 250 -2.18 -15.32 1.50
C ASN A 250 -3.57 -15.28 2.15
N ARG A 251 -3.75 -14.53 3.25
CA ARG A 251 -5.07 -14.37 3.89
C ARG A 251 -6.09 -13.76 2.92
N ILE A 252 -5.66 -12.81 2.09
CA ILE A 252 -6.54 -12.19 1.09
C ILE A 252 -6.88 -13.19 -0.02
N PHE A 253 -5.89 -13.95 -0.51
CA PHE A 253 -6.12 -15.02 -1.49
C PHE A 253 -7.12 -16.06 -0.99
N GLU A 254 -6.97 -16.52 0.25
CA GLU A 254 -7.88 -17.47 0.90
C GLU A 254 -9.30 -16.89 1.03
N THR A 255 -9.41 -15.64 1.47
CA THR A 255 -10.70 -14.95 1.62
C THR A 255 -11.41 -14.80 0.27
N TRP A 256 -10.68 -14.36 -0.76
CA TRP A 256 -11.22 -14.24 -2.12
C TRP A 256 -11.61 -15.60 -2.69
N TRP A 257 -10.76 -16.63 -2.52
CA TRP A 257 -11.07 -17.98 -2.99
C TRP A 257 -12.38 -18.50 -2.40
N LEU A 258 -12.50 -18.48 -1.08
CA LEU A 258 -13.69 -18.95 -0.36
C LEU A 258 -14.95 -18.19 -0.81
N SER A 259 -14.84 -16.87 -0.96
CA SER A 259 -15.98 -16.05 -1.38
C SER A 259 -16.34 -16.19 -2.86
N TRP A 260 -15.40 -16.52 -3.74
CA TRP A 260 -15.63 -16.51 -5.19
C TRP A 260 -15.95 -17.88 -5.79
N PHE A 261 -15.46 -18.97 -5.20
CA PHE A 261 -15.46 -20.27 -5.86
C PHE A 261 -16.21 -21.39 -5.12
N ASP A 262 -16.73 -21.12 -3.92
CA ASP A 262 -17.62 -22.01 -3.17
C ASP A 262 -17.05 -23.44 -3.01
N THR A 263 -15.73 -23.51 -2.84
CA THR A 263 -14.95 -24.75 -2.68
C THR A 263 -13.69 -24.45 -1.88
N ASP A 264 -13.10 -25.45 -1.26
CA ASP A 264 -11.79 -25.30 -0.62
C ASP A 264 -10.69 -25.18 -1.68
N MET A 265 -9.65 -24.40 -1.39
CA MET A 265 -8.53 -24.22 -2.31
C MET A 265 -7.71 -25.52 -2.40
N PRO A 266 -7.66 -26.20 -3.57
CA PRO A 266 -6.92 -27.45 -3.67
C PRO A 266 -5.42 -27.20 -3.58
N ASP A 267 -4.73 -28.04 -2.81
CA ASP A 267 -3.27 -28.05 -2.77
C ASP A 267 -2.68 -28.21 -4.18
N CYS A 268 -1.54 -27.58 -4.41
CA CYS A 268 -0.77 -27.83 -5.63
C CYS A 268 -0.05 -29.19 -5.51
N SER A 269 -0.17 -30.00 -6.55
CA SER A 269 0.55 -31.25 -6.75
C SER A 269 2.07 -31.05 -6.83
N THR A 270 2.82 -32.15 -6.74
CA THR A 270 4.28 -32.12 -6.89
C THR A 270 4.71 -31.58 -8.26
N ASP A 271 3.99 -31.95 -9.32
CA ASP A 271 4.29 -31.50 -10.68
C ASP A 271 3.98 -30.01 -10.87
N GLU A 272 2.86 -29.52 -10.33
CA GLU A 272 2.55 -28.08 -10.32
C GLU A 272 3.66 -27.30 -9.60
N ARG A 273 4.08 -27.74 -8.40
CA ARG A 273 5.18 -27.09 -7.65
C ARG A 273 6.50 -27.10 -8.40
N ALA A 274 6.83 -28.21 -9.07
CA ALA A 274 8.06 -28.33 -9.85
C ALA A 274 8.05 -27.43 -11.11
N ALA A 275 6.87 -27.17 -11.67
CA ALA A 275 6.70 -26.29 -12.83
C ALA A 275 6.65 -24.79 -12.44
N MET A 276 6.35 -24.45 -11.19
CA MET A 276 6.31 -23.06 -10.73
C MET A 276 7.68 -22.38 -10.85
N PRO A 277 7.77 -21.23 -11.54
CA PRO A 277 9.04 -20.53 -11.68
C PRO A 277 9.56 -20.09 -10.31
N GLY A 278 10.87 -20.22 -10.10
CA GLY A 278 11.53 -19.79 -8.85
C GLY A 278 11.25 -20.65 -7.62
N PHE A 279 10.31 -21.60 -7.68
CA PHE A 279 10.03 -22.51 -6.57
C PHE A 279 11.29 -23.33 -6.23
N LEU A 280 11.64 -23.37 -4.96
CA LEU A 280 12.84 -24.02 -4.46
C LEU A 280 12.60 -25.52 -4.29
N THR A 281 13.57 -26.31 -4.73
CA THR A 281 13.58 -27.74 -4.46
C THR A 281 13.77 -28.01 -2.96
N PRO A 282 13.37 -29.18 -2.45
CA PRO A 282 13.66 -29.56 -1.06
C PRO A 282 15.15 -29.49 -0.72
N ASN A 283 16.04 -29.71 -1.70
CA ASN A 283 17.48 -29.62 -1.47
C ASN A 283 17.96 -28.17 -1.31
N GLU A 284 17.45 -27.26 -2.15
CA GLU A 284 17.75 -25.82 -2.04
C GLU A 284 17.24 -25.24 -0.72
N MET A 285 16.01 -25.60 -0.31
CA MET A 285 15.46 -25.20 0.99
C MET A 285 16.34 -25.70 2.15
N ARG A 286 16.76 -26.98 2.11
CA ARG A 286 17.68 -27.52 3.12
C ARG A 286 19.02 -26.79 3.11
N GLN A 287 19.58 -26.49 1.94
CA GLN A 287 20.87 -25.81 1.83
C GLN A 287 20.87 -24.45 2.56
N VAL A 288 19.83 -23.64 2.39
CA VAL A 288 19.71 -22.37 3.13
C VAL A 288 19.52 -22.65 4.63
N LYS A 289 18.63 -23.58 4.97
CA LYS A 289 18.31 -23.93 6.36
C LYS A 289 19.44 -24.61 7.13
N THR A 290 20.46 -25.17 6.48
CA THR A 290 21.61 -25.75 7.17
C THR A 290 22.90 -24.98 6.91
N ALA A 291 22.81 -23.83 6.22
CA ALA A 291 23.96 -23.00 5.91
C ALA A 291 24.75 -22.63 7.17
N PRO A 292 26.09 -22.71 7.13
CA PRO A 292 26.95 -22.10 8.15
C PRO A 292 26.61 -20.61 8.33
N ALA A 293 26.72 -20.10 9.57
CA ALA A 293 26.26 -18.75 9.91
C ALA A 293 26.98 -17.64 9.11
N ASP A 294 28.21 -17.85 8.68
CA ASP A 294 29.00 -16.95 7.84
C ASP A 294 28.61 -16.96 6.36
N GLN A 295 27.89 -17.99 5.92
CA GLN A 295 27.42 -18.17 4.54
C GLN A 295 25.91 -17.96 4.39
N PHE A 296 25.18 -17.92 5.51
CA PHE A 296 23.71 -17.88 5.54
C PHE A 296 23.14 -16.72 4.73
N ASP A 297 23.57 -15.48 5.00
CA ASP A 297 23.01 -14.29 4.36
C ASP A 297 23.14 -14.35 2.82
N ALA A 298 24.30 -14.75 2.31
CA ALA A 298 24.52 -14.88 0.87
C ALA A 298 23.65 -15.97 0.23
N LEU A 299 23.50 -17.12 0.90
CA LEU A 299 22.64 -18.22 0.43
C LEU A 299 21.16 -17.85 0.50
N PHE A 300 20.73 -17.15 1.56
CA PHE A 300 19.38 -16.63 1.70
C PHE A 300 19.06 -15.63 0.58
N VAL A 301 19.91 -14.62 0.36
CA VAL A 301 19.72 -13.62 -0.69
C VAL A 301 19.64 -14.28 -2.07
N ALA A 302 20.51 -15.24 -2.37
CA ALA A 302 20.48 -15.96 -3.64
C ALA A 302 19.17 -16.75 -3.83
N ALA A 303 18.76 -17.51 -2.81
CA ALA A 303 17.55 -18.33 -2.86
C ALA A 303 16.28 -17.48 -2.91
N MET A 304 16.16 -16.46 -2.05
CA MET A 304 15.00 -15.57 -2.03
C MET A 304 14.93 -14.73 -3.31
N SER A 305 16.05 -14.28 -3.87
CA SER A 305 16.04 -13.59 -5.18
C SER A 305 15.59 -14.51 -6.32
N LYS A 306 15.99 -15.79 -6.32
CA LYS A 306 15.46 -16.79 -7.27
C LYS A 306 13.95 -16.96 -7.10
N HIS A 307 13.50 -17.09 -5.85
CA HIS A 307 12.10 -17.26 -5.50
C HIS A 307 11.26 -16.05 -5.97
N HIS A 308 11.65 -14.83 -5.59
CA HIS A 308 10.97 -13.60 -5.99
C HIS A 308 10.91 -13.39 -7.51
N ARG A 309 11.98 -13.69 -8.27
CA ARG A 309 11.92 -13.63 -9.74
C ARG A 309 10.81 -14.53 -10.31
N GLY A 310 10.60 -15.69 -9.69
CA GLY A 310 9.51 -16.59 -10.02
C GLY A 310 8.13 -15.99 -9.75
N ALA A 311 7.93 -15.44 -8.55
CA ALA A 311 6.69 -14.76 -8.19
C ALA A 311 6.40 -13.55 -9.10
N VAL A 312 7.42 -12.74 -9.40
CA VAL A 312 7.32 -11.60 -10.33
C VAL A 312 6.83 -12.07 -11.71
N ARG A 313 7.36 -13.19 -12.23
CA ARG A 313 6.91 -13.75 -13.51
C ARG A 313 5.45 -14.19 -13.48
N MET A 314 5.04 -14.88 -12.42
CA MET A 314 3.64 -15.30 -12.23
C MET A 314 2.70 -14.09 -12.11
N ALA A 315 3.12 -13.08 -11.36
CA ALA A 315 2.38 -11.85 -11.14
C ALA A 315 2.28 -11.00 -12.42
N ASP A 316 3.32 -10.96 -13.25
CA ASP A 316 3.30 -10.29 -14.56
C ASP A 316 2.32 -10.98 -15.53
N GLN A 317 2.29 -12.31 -15.55
CA GLN A 317 1.30 -13.07 -16.33
C GLN A 317 -0.13 -12.76 -15.88
N MET A 318 -0.37 -12.73 -14.56
CA MET A 318 -1.68 -12.41 -14.01
C MET A 318 -2.09 -10.97 -14.30
N TRP A 319 -1.18 -10.00 -14.20
CA TRP A 319 -1.44 -8.60 -14.54
C TRP A 319 -1.97 -8.42 -15.97
N HIS A 320 -1.38 -9.16 -16.93
CA HIS A 320 -1.76 -9.14 -18.34
C HIS A 320 -2.94 -10.05 -18.70
N SER A 321 -3.49 -10.80 -17.75
CA SER A 321 -4.62 -11.70 -17.99
C SER A 321 -5.96 -10.95 -18.15
N ARG A 322 -7.02 -11.70 -18.43
CA ARG A 322 -8.41 -11.21 -18.48
C ARG A 322 -9.21 -11.55 -17.21
N GLY A 323 -8.52 -11.88 -16.13
CA GLY A 323 -9.09 -12.22 -14.84
C GLY A 323 -9.72 -11.05 -14.09
N ASP A 324 -10.11 -11.30 -12.84
CA ASP A 324 -10.70 -10.29 -11.96
C ASP A 324 -9.77 -9.09 -11.78
N LEU A 325 -10.31 -7.87 -11.90
CA LEU A 325 -9.52 -6.64 -11.81
C LEU A 325 -8.80 -6.51 -10.47
N ARG A 326 -9.39 -6.97 -9.37
CA ARG A 326 -8.78 -6.90 -8.03
C ARG A 326 -7.55 -7.79 -7.94
N LEU A 327 -7.65 -9.01 -8.48
CA LEU A 327 -6.53 -9.94 -8.52
C LEU A 327 -5.40 -9.43 -9.42
N ARG A 328 -5.74 -8.79 -10.55
CA ARG A 328 -4.77 -8.14 -11.43
C ARG A 328 -4.05 -6.98 -10.72
N ILE A 329 -4.79 -6.12 -10.01
CA ILE A 329 -4.20 -5.01 -9.24
C ILE A 329 -3.26 -5.55 -8.16
N MET A 330 -3.66 -6.60 -7.45
CA MET A 330 -2.81 -7.26 -6.46
C MET A 330 -1.55 -7.87 -7.09
N ALA A 331 -1.68 -8.53 -8.24
CA ALA A 331 -0.54 -9.06 -8.97
C ALA A 331 0.44 -7.95 -9.41
N HIS A 332 -0.07 -6.79 -9.85
CA HIS A 332 0.79 -5.63 -10.13
C HIS A 332 1.55 -5.16 -8.87
N ALA A 333 0.88 -5.13 -7.72
CA ALA A 333 1.50 -4.77 -6.44
C ALA A 333 2.58 -5.78 -6.03
N ILE A 334 2.30 -7.09 -6.05
CA ILE A 334 3.25 -8.17 -5.75
C ILE A 334 4.47 -8.09 -6.67
N ARG A 335 4.23 -7.88 -7.97
CA ARG A 335 5.29 -7.72 -8.97
C ARG A 335 6.19 -6.53 -8.65
N HIS A 336 5.61 -5.39 -8.25
CA HIS A 336 6.38 -4.21 -7.84
C HIS A 336 7.19 -4.49 -6.57
N GLU A 337 6.51 -5.01 -5.55
CA GLU A 337 7.05 -5.31 -4.22
C GLU A 337 8.23 -6.27 -4.29
N GLN A 338 8.07 -7.43 -4.92
CA GLN A 338 9.10 -8.46 -4.93
C GLN A 338 10.31 -8.10 -5.82
N GLN A 339 10.13 -7.26 -6.84
CA GLN A 339 11.27 -6.63 -7.52
C GLN A 339 12.00 -5.64 -6.61
N GLY A 340 11.24 -4.91 -5.78
CA GLY A 340 11.78 -4.02 -4.76
C GLY A 340 12.58 -4.77 -3.69
N GLU A 341 12.08 -5.91 -3.22
CA GLU A 341 12.74 -6.77 -2.25
C GLU A 341 14.05 -7.35 -2.78
N ILE A 342 14.10 -7.76 -4.05
CA ILE A 342 15.36 -8.13 -4.72
C ILE A 342 16.37 -6.97 -4.67
N ALA A 343 15.92 -5.76 -4.99
CA ALA A 343 16.78 -4.57 -4.98
C ALA A 343 17.26 -4.22 -3.57
N LEU A 344 16.40 -4.33 -2.55
CA LEU A 344 16.75 -4.10 -1.15
C LEU A 344 17.77 -5.14 -0.64
N MET A 345 17.57 -6.43 -0.94
CA MET A 345 18.55 -7.47 -0.62
C MET A 345 19.91 -7.24 -1.29
N GLN A 346 19.95 -6.54 -2.42
CA GLN A 346 21.17 -6.16 -3.14
C GLN A 346 21.73 -4.80 -2.70
N GLY A 347 21.12 -4.14 -1.71
CA GLY A 347 21.59 -2.87 -1.16
C GLY A 347 21.31 -1.64 -2.03
N VAL A 348 20.36 -1.72 -2.98
CA VAL A 348 19.98 -0.58 -3.80
C VAL A 348 19.37 0.52 -2.93
N SER A 349 19.90 1.74 -3.04
CA SER A 349 19.49 2.88 -2.20
C SER A 349 19.54 4.21 -2.95
N GLY A 350 19.06 5.29 -2.31
CA GLY A 350 19.09 6.65 -2.85
C GLY A 350 18.38 6.78 -4.20
N VAL A 351 18.97 7.55 -5.12
CA VAL A 351 18.37 7.80 -6.45
C VAL A 351 18.23 6.52 -7.27
N ALA A 352 19.16 5.56 -7.12
CA ALA A 352 19.07 4.28 -7.79
C ALA A 352 17.81 3.50 -7.37
N ALA A 353 17.46 3.53 -6.08
CA ALA A 353 16.23 2.93 -5.58
C ALA A 353 14.97 3.58 -6.19
N VAL A 354 14.95 4.91 -6.31
CA VAL A 354 13.82 5.63 -6.95
C VAL A 354 13.66 5.23 -8.42
N ILE A 355 14.77 5.14 -9.16
CA ILE A 355 14.75 4.71 -10.57
C ILE A 355 14.27 3.26 -10.69
N THR A 356 14.79 2.37 -9.84
CA THR A 356 14.37 0.96 -9.80
C THR A 356 12.88 0.85 -9.49
N ALA A 357 12.40 1.49 -8.44
CA ALA A 357 10.98 1.49 -8.09
C ALA A 357 10.11 2.02 -9.23
N PHE A 358 10.54 3.08 -9.92
CA PHE A 358 9.81 3.59 -11.08
C PHE A 358 9.70 2.57 -12.22
N ARG A 359 10.80 1.87 -12.52
CA ARG A 359 10.82 0.82 -13.54
C ARG A 359 9.96 -0.39 -13.16
N ASN A 360 9.97 -0.78 -11.89
CA ASN A 360 9.20 -1.92 -11.38
C ASN A 360 7.69 -1.75 -11.60
N MET A 361 7.20 -0.51 -11.58
CA MET A 361 5.78 -0.22 -11.90
C MET A 361 5.42 -0.53 -13.35
N LEU A 362 6.37 -0.43 -14.27
CA LEU A 362 6.12 -0.49 -15.72
C LEU A 362 6.45 -1.87 -16.31
N GLY A 363 7.38 -2.61 -15.69
CA GLY A 363 8.00 -3.79 -16.27
C GLY A 363 8.34 -4.88 -15.25
N ASP A 364 8.45 -6.11 -15.74
CA ASP A 364 9.27 -7.12 -15.11
C ASP A 364 10.71 -6.82 -15.54
N ASN A 365 11.53 -6.37 -14.60
CA ASN A 365 12.91 -5.93 -14.83
C ASN A 365 13.93 -6.94 -14.29
N VAL A 366 13.47 -8.13 -13.89
CA VAL A 366 14.30 -9.15 -13.23
C VAL A 366 14.27 -10.51 -13.95
N ASN A 367 13.46 -10.65 -15.01
CA ASN A 367 13.36 -11.86 -15.86
C ASN A 367 13.75 -11.64 -17.32
#